data_AF-A0A7S0QIQ9-F1
#
_entry.id   AF-A0A7S0QIQ9-F1
#
_cell.length_a   1.000
_cell.length_b   1.000
_cell.length_c   1.000
_cell.angle_alpha   90.00
_cell.angle_beta   90.00
_cell.angle_gamma   90.00
#
_symmetry.space_group_name_H-M   'P 1'
#
loop_
_entity.id
_entity.type
_entity.pdbx_description
1 polymer ?
#
loop_
_entity_poly.entity_id
_entity_poly.type
_entity_poly.pdbx_seq_one_letter_code
_entity_poly.pdbx_strand_id
1 'polypeptide(L)'
;GLAVMIAVMPINAAILLHLRHLQERNMKEKDRRVKTVSEILQSMKVIKMFAWERPLSQKVAEIRAEEVERLKRYGYISSLQSIFWNSAPVTVSIATFGAYAALGNRLDMQVVLPALSVINIMSFPLFVFPLLISAVVSGRVAMNRVNEFMGLPERDTSAIEETGPDDPVPVQLEGVTVAWNSSRPVLSGVDLSFPRGSLTAIVGPVGSGKSTLLSAILGDAPCHAGRVRAPRRLAYVPQQAWIQNANVQDNVLFGAPLDHAMYKETLRACALSEDLDKFPDGDKTEIGERGVNLSGGQKQRVSLARAVYQDAEVYLLDDPMSALDSHVGAHVFHECVCGALAGKTRILVTHKTDLLPSVDRIIVLRDGAIL
;
A
#
# COMPACT_ATOMS: atom_id res chain seq x y z
N GLY A 1 -55.18 4.04 -11.95
CA GLY A 1 -54.00 4.43 -11.15
C GLY A 1 -53.06 3.28 -10.86
N LEU A 2 -53.40 2.42 -9.89
CA LEU A 2 -52.52 1.37 -9.39
C LEU A 2 -51.97 0.42 -10.47
N ALA A 3 -52.81 -0.01 -11.42
CA ALA A 3 -52.38 -0.85 -12.54
C ALA A 3 -51.30 -0.18 -13.41
N VAL A 4 -51.40 1.13 -13.63
CA VAL A 4 -50.39 1.92 -14.37
C VAL A 4 -49.09 1.99 -13.58
N MET A 5 -49.16 2.20 -12.26
CA MET A 5 -47.97 2.18 -11.39
C MET A 5 -47.25 0.83 -11.41
N ILE A 6 -48.01 -0.28 -11.32
CA ILE A 6 -47.45 -1.64 -11.36
C ILE A 6 -46.83 -1.93 -12.74
N ALA A 7 -47.47 -1.50 -13.83
CA ALA A 7 -46.94 -1.70 -15.19
C ALA A 7 -45.66 -0.88 -15.47
N VAL A 8 -45.51 0.29 -14.82
CA VAL A 8 -44.33 1.16 -14.94
C VAL A 8 -43.12 0.60 -14.17
N MET A 9 -43.35 -0.16 -13.10
CA MET A 9 -42.31 -0.72 -12.23
C MET A 9 -41.30 -1.65 -12.95
N PRO A 10 -41.68 -2.66 -13.77
CA PRO A 10 -40.72 -3.52 -14.47
C PRO A 10 -39.91 -2.76 -15.53
N ILE A 11 -40.51 -1.78 -16.20
CA ILE A 11 -39.82 -0.92 -17.16
C ILE A 11 -38.73 -0.11 -16.43
N ASN A 12 -39.06 0.46 -15.27
CA ASN A 12 -38.10 1.18 -14.45
C ASN A 12 -36.97 0.28 -13.94
N ALA A 13 -37.29 -0.94 -13.47
CA ALA A 13 -36.30 -1.91 -13.04
C ALA A 13 -35.33 -2.29 -14.18
N ALA A 14 -35.84 -2.52 -15.40
CA ALA A 14 -35.01 -2.82 -16.56
C ALA A 14 -34.07 -1.67 -16.93
N ILE A 15 -34.57 -0.42 -16.94
CA ILE A 15 -33.76 0.78 -17.20
C ILE A 15 -32.68 0.94 -16.12
N LEU A 16 -33.04 0.74 -14.84
CA LEU A 16 -32.10 0.85 -13.72
C LEU A 16 -30.99 -0.22 -13.80
N LEU A 17 -31.34 -1.46 -14.13
CA LEU A 17 -30.37 -2.54 -14.34
C LEU A 17 -29.43 -2.23 -15.51
N HIS A 18 -29.96 -1.69 -16.60
CA HIS A 18 -29.15 -1.27 -17.74
C HIS A 18 -28.19 -0.12 -17.38
N LEU A 19 -28.68 0.90 -16.66
CA LEU A 19 -27.87 2.00 -16.15
C LEU A 19 -26.77 1.54 -15.20
N ARG A 20 -27.07 0.56 -14.34
CA ARG A 20 -26.07 -0.05 -13.45
C ARG A 20 -24.95 -0.72 -14.25
N HIS A 21 -25.28 -1.50 -15.28
CA HIS A 21 -24.27 -2.13 -16.14
C HIS A 21 -23.39 -1.10 -16.86
N LEU A 22 -23.99 0.00 -17.32
CA LEU A 22 -23.24 1.13 -17.90
C LEU A 22 -22.35 1.80 -16.85
N GLN A 23 -22.82 1.99 -15.62
CA GLN A 23 -22.05 2.57 -14.53
C GLN A 23 -20.86 1.69 -14.12
N GLU A 24 -21.04 0.37 -14.07
CA GLU A 24 -19.95 -0.59 -13.80
C GLU A 24 -18.88 -0.53 -14.90
N ARG A 25 -19.29 -0.44 -16.18
CA ARG A 25 -18.36 -0.23 -17.30
C ARG A 25 -17.64 1.12 -17.23
N ASN A 26 -18.33 2.18 -16.82
CA ASN A 26 -17.73 3.50 -16.62
C ASN A 26 -16.69 3.48 -15.50
N MET A 27 -16.94 2.75 -14.42
CA MET A 27 -15.98 2.62 -13.32
C MET A 27 -14.68 1.96 -13.77
N LYS A 28 -14.76 0.90 -14.60
CA LYS A 28 -13.56 0.23 -15.14
C LYS A 28 -12.66 1.17 -15.96
N GLU A 29 -13.24 2.01 -16.81
CA GLU A 29 -12.44 2.99 -17.59
C GLU A 29 -11.89 4.10 -16.70
N LYS A 30 -12.67 4.54 -15.69
CA LYS A 30 -12.21 5.51 -14.70
C LYS A 30 -11.02 4.97 -13.91
N ASP A 31 -11.07 3.72 -13.46
CA ASP A 31 -9.98 3.04 -12.75
C ASP A 31 -8.73 2.93 -13.66
N ARG A 32 -8.92 2.57 -14.93
CA ARG A 32 -7.84 2.54 -15.92
C ARG A 32 -7.16 3.91 -16.07
N ARG A 33 -7.93 5.00 -16.13
CA ARG A 33 -7.41 6.38 -16.19
C ARG A 33 -6.65 6.74 -14.91
N VAL A 34 -7.25 6.50 -13.74
CA VAL A 34 -6.64 6.82 -12.44
C VAL A 34 -5.33 6.05 -12.25
N LYS A 35 -5.30 4.76 -12.57
CA LYS A 35 -4.09 3.94 -12.56
C LYS A 35 -3.00 4.54 -13.46
N THR A 36 -3.33 4.83 -14.72
CA THR A 36 -2.37 5.41 -15.68
C THR A 36 -1.83 6.76 -15.19
N VAL A 37 -2.68 7.64 -14.65
CA VAL A 37 -2.26 8.94 -14.10
C VAL A 37 -1.36 8.74 -12.88
N SER A 38 -1.70 7.81 -11.99
CA SER A 38 -0.88 7.49 -10.82
C SER A 38 0.52 7.00 -11.21
N GLU A 39 0.62 6.10 -12.20
CA GLU A 39 1.91 5.61 -12.71
C GLU A 39 2.77 6.73 -13.32
N ILE A 40 2.13 7.64 -14.07
CA ILE A 40 2.78 8.84 -14.65
C ILE A 40 3.32 9.75 -13.54
N LEU A 41 2.51 10.06 -12.52
CA LEU A 41 2.91 10.95 -11.43
C LEU A 41 4.06 10.35 -10.61
N GLN A 42 4.00 9.05 -10.32
CA GLN A 42 5.07 8.35 -9.60
C GLN A 42 6.40 8.33 -10.38
N SER A 43 6.34 8.43 -11.70
CA SER A 43 7.52 8.36 -12.59
C SER A 43 7.86 9.69 -13.27
N MET A 44 7.35 10.83 -12.75
CA MET A 44 7.39 12.12 -13.44
C MET A 44 8.82 12.57 -13.81
N LYS A 45 9.80 12.27 -12.94
CA LYS A 45 11.21 12.61 -13.18
C LYS A 45 11.79 11.89 -14.41
N VAL A 46 11.49 10.60 -14.56
CA VAL A 46 11.94 9.79 -15.70
C VAL A 46 11.28 10.30 -16.99
N ILE A 47 9.97 10.60 -16.92
CA ILE A 47 9.22 11.13 -18.07
C ILE A 47 9.81 12.46 -18.57
N LYS A 48 10.16 13.37 -17.63
CA LYS A 48 10.83 14.64 -17.93
C LYS A 48 12.19 14.45 -18.58
N MET A 49 12.97 13.47 -18.11
CA MET A 49 14.29 13.15 -18.65
C MET A 49 14.22 12.68 -20.11
N PHE A 50 13.19 11.90 -20.47
CA PHE A 50 13.00 11.38 -21.83
C PHE A 50 12.08 12.25 -22.72
N ALA A 51 11.60 13.40 -22.22
CA ALA A 51 10.66 14.27 -22.91
C ALA A 51 9.36 13.57 -23.40
N TRP A 52 8.87 12.61 -22.60
CA TRP A 52 7.70 11.79 -22.92
C TRP A 52 6.35 12.40 -22.50
N GLU A 53 6.30 13.68 -22.12
CA GLU A 53 5.08 14.31 -21.64
C GLU A 53 3.99 14.35 -22.71
N ARG A 54 4.34 14.69 -23.95
CA ARG A 54 3.36 14.80 -25.06
C ARG A 54 2.73 13.44 -25.39
N PRO A 55 3.50 12.36 -25.65
CA PRO A 55 2.93 11.03 -25.90
C PRO A 55 2.07 10.52 -24.75
N LEU A 56 2.52 10.68 -23.50
CA LEU A 56 1.76 10.20 -22.34
C LEU A 56 0.49 11.02 -22.07
N SER A 57 0.54 12.33 -22.29
CA SER A 57 -0.64 13.19 -22.23
C SER A 57 -1.67 12.82 -23.30
N GLN A 58 -1.23 12.54 -24.53
CA GLN A 58 -2.10 12.05 -25.61
C GLN A 58 -2.76 10.72 -25.25
N LYS A 59 -1.99 9.76 -24.70
CA LYS A 59 -2.54 8.49 -24.22
C LYS A 59 -3.62 8.67 -23.15
N VAL A 60 -3.44 9.61 -22.21
CA VAL A 60 -4.47 9.94 -21.20
C VAL A 60 -5.69 10.60 -21.85
N ALA A 61 -5.49 11.46 -22.85
CA ALA A 61 -6.57 12.11 -23.59
C ALA A 61 -7.41 11.10 -24.41
N GLU A 62 -6.79 10.09 -25.01
CA GLU A 62 -7.48 9.00 -25.71
C GLU A 62 -8.37 8.20 -24.75
N ILE A 63 -7.83 7.77 -23.61
CA ILE A 63 -8.61 7.11 -22.55
C ILE A 63 -9.77 8.01 -22.10
N ARG A 64 -9.53 9.31 -21.96
CA ARG A 64 -10.57 10.27 -21.57
C ARG A 64 -11.65 10.43 -22.64
N ALA A 65 -11.31 10.40 -23.92
CA ALA A 65 -12.27 10.49 -25.01
C ALA A 65 -13.23 9.29 -24.98
N GLU A 66 -12.70 8.07 -24.80
CA GLU A 66 -13.49 6.86 -24.62
C GLU A 66 -14.40 6.94 -23.38
N GLU A 67 -13.86 7.41 -22.24
CA GLU A 67 -14.61 7.60 -21.00
C GLU A 67 -15.77 8.60 -21.20
N VAL A 68 -15.52 9.73 -21.85
CA VAL A 68 -16.52 10.77 -22.11
C VAL A 68 -17.62 10.26 -23.03
N GLU A 69 -17.31 9.49 -24.06
CA GLU A 69 -18.33 8.91 -24.94
C GLU A 69 -19.29 8.00 -24.16
N ARG A 70 -18.75 7.14 -23.28
CA ARG A 70 -19.58 6.26 -22.44
C ARG A 70 -20.37 7.04 -21.39
N LEU A 71 -19.78 8.08 -20.80
CA LEU A 71 -20.49 9.00 -19.90
C LEU A 71 -21.63 9.73 -20.60
N LYS A 72 -21.46 10.14 -21.87
CA LYS A 72 -22.54 10.74 -22.67
C LYS A 72 -23.68 9.75 -22.87
N ARG A 73 -23.39 8.50 -23.28
CA ARG A 73 -24.41 7.45 -23.42
C ARG A 73 -25.15 7.19 -22.12
N TYR A 74 -24.43 7.10 -21.00
CA TYR A 74 -25.03 7.01 -19.66
C TYR A 74 -25.91 8.23 -19.35
N GLY A 75 -25.42 9.45 -19.62
CA GLY A 75 -26.14 10.70 -19.40
C GLY A 75 -27.44 10.79 -20.19
N TYR A 76 -27.45 10.36 -21.46
CA TYR A 76 -28.67 10.32 -22.27
C TYR A 76 -29.71 9.35 -21.70
N ILE A 77 -29.29 8.15 -21.33
CA ILE A 77 -30.19 7.13 -20.75
C ILE A 77 -30.70 7.57 -19.37
N SER A 78 -29.83 8.16 -18.55
CA SER A 78 -30.20 8.71 -17.23
C SER A 78 -31.15 9.90 -17.35
N SER A 79 -31.01 10.73 -18.38
CA SER A 79 -31.93 11.84 -18.66
C SER A 79 -33.30 11.31 -19.09
N LEU A 80 -33.33 10.29 -19.96
CA LEU A 80 -34.58 9.63 -20.36
C LEU A 80 -35.29 9.00 -19.15
N GLN A 81 -34.54 8.35 -18.26
CA GLN A 81 -35.08 7.83 -16.99
C GLN A 81 -35.67 8.96 -16.13
N SER A 82 -34.98 10.10 -16.04
CA SER A 82 -35.44 11.24 -15.23
C SER A 82 -36.72 11.87 -15.80
N ILE A 83 -36.85 11.97 -17.13
CA ILE A 83 -38.06 12.47 -17.79
C ILE A 83 -39.23 11.51 -17.57
N PHE A 84 -39.00 10.21 -17.74
CA PHE A 84 -39.99 9.18 -17.48
C PHE A 84 -40.47 9.22 -16.01
N TRP A 85 -39.56 9.49 -15.08
CA TRP A 85 -39.89 9.63 -13.66
C TRP A 85 -40.72 10.87 -13.35
N ASN A 86 -40.31 12.04 -13.82
CA ASN A 86 -41.02 13.30 -13.57
C ASN A 86 -42.44 13.32 -14.19
N SER A 87 -42.66 12.53 -15.25
CA SER A 87 -43.97 12.41 -15.92
C SER A 87 -44.87 11.30 -15.35
N ALA A 88 -44.35 10.40 -14.52
CA ALA A 88 -45.13 9.29 -13.96
C ALA A 88 -46.32 9.72 -13.07
N PRO A 89 -46.17 10.68 -12.11
CA PRO A 89 -47.29 11.11 -11.26
C PRO A 89 -48.43 11.74 -12.08
N VAL A 90 -48.09 12.51 -13.12
CA VAL A 90 -49.05 13.13 -14.05
C VAL A 90 -49.80 12.04 -14.83
N THR A 91 -49.08 11.07 -15.39
CA THR A 91 -49.68 9.96 -16.16
C THR A 91 -50.64 9.14 -15.29
N VAL A 92 -50.25 8.84 -14.06
CA VAL A 92 -51.10 8.12 -13.10
C VAL A 92 -52.34 8.94 -12.71
N SER A 93 -52.18 10.25 -12.54
CA SER A 93 -53.29 11.16 -12.24
C SER A 93 -54.30 11.20 -13.39
N ILE A 94 -53.83 11.37 -14.64
CA ILE A 94 -54.69 11.38 -15.84
C ILE A 94 -55.44 10.05 -15.97
N ALA A 95 -54.76 8.91 -15.82
CA ALA A 95 -55.41 7.60 -15.91
C ALA A 95 -56.44 7.36 -14.79
N THR A 96 -56.19 7.89 -13.59
CA THR A 96 -57.09 7.71 -12.43
C THR A 96 -58.32 8.60 -12.53
N PHE A 97 -58.14 9.90 -12.80
CA PHE A 97 -59.27 10.81 -12.96
C PHE A 97 -60.03 10.59 -14.26
N GLY A 98 -59.35 10.18 -15.34
CA GLY A 98 -59.98 9.81 -16.61
C GLY A 98 -60.89 8.60 -16.47
N ALA A 99 -60.46 7.54 -15.79
CA ALA A 99 -61.31 6.39 -15.48
C ALA A 99 -62.48 6.76 -14.55
N TYR A 100 -62.23 7.60 -13.54
CA TYR A 100 -63.26 8.07 -12.62
C TYR A 100 -64.36 8.88 -13.31
N ALA A 101 -63.96 9.76 -14.25
CA ALA A 101 -64.88 10.54 -15.07
C ALA A 101 -65.63 9.68 -16.10
N ALA A 102 -64.96 8.70 -16.72
CA ALA A 102 -65.58 7.77 -17.66
C ALA A 102 -66.67 6.90 -17.03
N LEU A 103 -66.57 6.64 -15.72
CA LEU A 103 -67.61 5.97 -14.93
C LEU A 103 -68.82 6.87 -14.60
N GLY A 104 -68.85 8.11 -15.11
CA GLY A 104 -69.96 9.06 -14.93
C GLY A 104 -69.91 9.90 -13.66
N ASN A 105 -68.84 9.82 -12.88
CA ASN A 105 -68.70 10.59 -11.64
C ASN A 105 -68.24 12.03 -11.92
N ARG A 106 -68.70 12.97 -11.08
CA ARG A 106 -68.24 14.38 -11.14
C ARG A 106 -66.91 14.54 -10.41
N LEU A 107 -65.95 15.19 -11.08
CA LEU A 107 -64.65 15.55 -10.51
C LEU A 107 -64.80 16.82 -9.67
N ASP A 108 -65.02 16.67 -8.36
CA ASP A 108 -65.08 17.78 -7.42
C ASP A 108 -63.70 18.02 -6.77
N MET A 109 -63.44 19.27 -6.38
CA MET A 109 -62.19 19.71 -5.75
C MET A 109 -61.88 18.92 -4.47
N GLN A 110 -62.92 18.53 -3.72
CA GLN A 110 -62.80 17.73 -2.49
C GLN A 110 -62.28 16.31 -2.73
N VAL A 111 -62.42 15.78 -3.94
CA VAL A 111 -61.94 14.43 -4.31
C VAL A 111 -60.58 14.52 -5.02
N VAL A 112 -60.42 15.50 -5.92
CA VAL A 112 -59.23 15.64 -6.76
C VAL A 112 -57.99 16.04 -5.94
N LEU A 113 -58.11 17.02 -5.03
CA LEU A 113 -56.95 17.53 -4.28
C LEU A 113 -56.35 16.48 -3.34
N PRO A 114 -57.13 15.77 -2.47
CA PRO A 114 -56.56 14.74 -1.61
C PRO A 114 -55.97 13.56 -2.40
N ALA A 115 -56.63 13.15 -3.49
CA ALA A 115 -56.13 12.07 -4.34
C ALA A 115 -54.78 12.42 -5.00
N LEU A 116 -54.62 13.66 -5.47
CA LEU A 116 -53.36 14.13 -6.06
C LEU A 116 -52.23 14.18 -5.02
N SER A 117 -52.52 14.60 -3.78
CA SER A 117 -51.56 14.54 -2.67
C SER A 117 -51.10 13.12 -2.37
N VAL A 118 -52.02 12.15 -2.29
CA VAL A 118 -51.69 10.74 -2.06
C VAL A 118 -50.85 10.16 -3.21
N ILE A 119 -51.17 10.48 -4.47
CA ILE A 119 -50.38 10.05 -5.63
C ILE A 119 -48.94 10.56 -5.54
N ASN A 120 -48.74 11.84 -5.20
CA ASN A 120 -47.40 12.42 -5.07
C ASN A 120 -46.58 11.81 -3.92
N ILE A 121 -47.21 11.56 -2.77
CA ILE A 121 -46.54 10.91 -1.63
C ILE A 121 -46.15 9.47 -1.98
N MET A 122 -47.00 8.72 -2.70
CA MET A 122 -46.70 7.34 -3.09
C MET A 122 -45.61 7.22 -4.16
N SER A 123 -45.42 8.22 -5.02
CA SER A 123 -44.38 8.20 -6.04
C SER A 123 -42.98 8.07 -5.44
N PHE A 124 -42.68 8.75 -4.33
CA PHE A 124 -41.32 8.72 -3.77
C PHE A 124 -40.87 7.34 -3.25
N PRO A 125 -41.63 6.61 -2.41
CA PRO A 125 -41.25 5.25 -1.99
C PRO A 125 -41.06 4.28 -3.15
N LEU A 126 -41.88 4.39 -4.21
CA LEU A 126 -41.76 3.55 -5.41
C LEU A 126 -40.43 3.78 -6.16
N PHE A 127 -39.85 4.98 -6.05
CA PHE A 127 -38.53 5.30 -6.59
C PHE A 127 -37.39 4.79 -5.72
N VAL A 128 -37.49 5.02 -4.41
CA VAL A 128 -36.43 4.66 -3.47
C VAL A 128 -36.32 3.14 -3.31
N PHE A 129 -37.42 2.40 -3.48
CA PHE A 129 -37.43 0.96 -3.24
C PHE A 129 -36.45 0.16 -4.14
N PRO A 130 -36.42 0.31 -5.48
CA PRO A 130 -35.37 -0.31 -6.31
C PRO A 130 -33.95 0.14 -5.96
N LEU A 131 -33.78 1.41 -5.57
CA LEU A 131 -32.47 1.93 -5.15
C LEU A 131 -31.98 1.24 -3.88
N LEU A 132 -32.86 1.03 -2.89
CA LEU A 132 -32.56 0.30 -1.66
C LEU A 132 -32.18 -1.15 -1.96
N ILE A 133 -32.91 -1.83 -2.85
CA ILE A 133 -32.54 -3.20 -3.28
C ILE A 133 -31.13 -3.20 -3.86
N SER A 134 -30.83 -2.27 -4.76
CA SER A 134 -29.50 -2.16 -5.38
C SER A 134 -28.40 -1.86 -4.35
N ALA A 135 -28.68 -0.99 -3.38
CA ALA A 135 -27.76 -0.65 -2.29
C ALA A 135 -27.49 -1.86 -1.39
N VAL A 136 -28.52 -2.64 -1.05
CA VAL A 136 -28.38 -3.89 -0.27
C VAL A 136 -27.55 -4.92 -1.03
N VAL A 137 -27.82 -5.12 -2.32
CA VAL A 137 -27.04 -6.05 -3.17
C VAL A 137 -25.58 -5.60 -3.25
N SER A 138 -25.32 -4.32 -3.49
CA SER A 138 -23.95 -3.78 -3.59
C SER A 138 -23.21 -3.85 -2.26
N GLY A 139 -23.91 -3.54 -1.16
CA GLY A 139 -23.39 -3.68 0.20
C GLY A 139 -23.02 -5.13 0.52
N ARG A 140 -23.83 -6.10 0.09
CA ARG A 140 -23.53 -7.54 0.25
C ARG A 140 -22.27 -7.95 -0.49
N VAL A 141 -22.07 -7.48 -1.73
CA VAL A 141 -20.84 -7.76 -2.50
C VAL A 141 -19.62 -7.12 -1.83
N ALA A 142 -19.74 -5.89 -1.34
CA ALA A 142 -18.65 -5.22 -0.61
C ALA A 142 -18.30 -5.97 0.69
N MET A 143 -19.32 -6.39 1.44
CA MET A 143 -19.14 -7.18 2.67
C MET A 143 -18.44 -8.51 2.39
N ASN A 144 -18.80 -9.20 1.29
CA ASN A 144 -18.13 -10.43 0.89
C ASN A 144 -16.63 -10.21 0.64
N ARG A 145 -16.24 -9.12 -0.04
CA ARG A 145 -14.81 -8.80 -0.26
C ARG A 145 -14.07 -8.50 1.05
N VAL A 146 -14.70 -7.79 1.98
CA VAL A 146 -14.12 -7.54 3.30
C VAL A 146 -13.95 -8.86 4.05
N ASN A 147 -14.95 -9.73 4.02
CA ASN A 147 -14.89 -11.04 4.67
C ASN A 147 -13.84 -11.96 4.05
N GLU A 148 -13.69 -11.94 2.72
CA GLU A 148 -12.64 -12.66 2.01
C GLU A 148 -11.24 -12.17 2.42
N PHE A 149 -11.05 -10.84 2.47
CA PHE A 149 -9.78 -10.24 2.90
C PHE A 149 -9.46 -10.57 4.37
N MET A 150 -10.44 -10.44 5.27
CA MET A 150 -10.29 -10.76 6.70
C MET A 150 -10.12 -12.26 6.96
N GLY A 151 -10.53 -13.11 6.02
CA GLY A 151 -10.36 -14.56 6.07
C GLY A 151 -9.08 -15.07 5.41
N LEU A 152 -8.20 -14.17 4.91
CA LEU A 152 -6.89 -14.56 4.41
C LEU A 152 -6.06 -15.16 5.57
N PRO A 153 -5.21 -16.16 5.29
CA PRO A 153 -4.36 -16.75 6.31
C PRO A 153 -3.43 -15.69 6.90
N GLU A 154 -3.37 -15.63 8.23
CA GLU A 154 -2.34 -14.87 8.92
C GLU A 154 -0.98 -15.51 8.68
N ARG A 155 0.07 -14.71 8.78
CA ARG A 155 1.41 -15.20 8.57
C ARG A 155 1.84 -16.08 9.73
N ASP A 156 2.20 -17.31 9.43
CA ASP A 156 2.71 -18.26 10.40
C ASP A 156 4.14 -17.87 10.83
N THR A 157 4.27 -17.41 12.07
CA THR A 157 5.57 -17.12 12.72
C THR A 157 6.01 -18.23 13.67
N SER A 158 5.32 -19.38 13.70
CA SER A 158 5.64 -20.49 14.62
C SER A 158 7.04 -21.07 14.43
N ALA A 159 7.64 -20.89 13.25
CA ALA A 159 9.01 -21.30 12.97
C ALA A 159 10.07 -20.43 13.67
N ILE A 160 9.67 -19.29 14.27
CA ILE A 160 10.56 -18.38 15.00
C ILE A 160 10.42 -18.62 16.49
N GLU A 161 11.46 -19.16 17.09
CA GLU A 161 11.60 -19.27 18.54
C GLU A 161 12.29 -18.00 19.07
N GLU A 162 11.69 -17.35 20.08
CA GLU A 162 12.30 -16.16 20.68
C GLU A 162 13.55 -16.55 21.50
N THR A 163 14.68 -15.87 21.25
CA THR A 163 15.89 -15.99 22.07
C THR A 163 15.85 -15.06 23.28
N GLY A 164 16.53 -15.45 24.35
CA GLY A 164 16.66 -14.66 25.56
C GLY A 164 17.62 -13.47 25.40
N PRO A 165 17.48 -12.42 26.21
CA PRO A 165 18.32 -11.21 26.15
C PRO A 165 19.78 -11.44 26.55
N ASP A 166 20.13 -12.61 27.08
CA ASP A 166 21.50 -13.00 27.44
C ASP A 166 22.02 -14.20 26.63
N ASP A 167 21.31 -14.62 25.59
CA ASP A 167 21.75 -15.75 24.76
C ASP A 167 23.10 -15.42 24.07
N PRO A 168 24.09 -16.32 24.12
CA PRO A 168 25.39 -16.13 23.47
C PRO A 168 25.28 -16.17 21.95
N VAL A 169 24.21 -16.76 21.42
CA VAL A 169 23.88 -16.84 19.99
C VAL A 169 22.46 -16.30 19.81
N PRO A 170 22.28 -14.98 19.74
CA PRO A 170 20.95 -14.39 19.65
C PRO A 170 20.22 -14.74 18.36
N VAL A 171 20.93 -15.03 17.26
CA VAL A 171 20.33 -15.50 16.00
C VAL A 171 20.90 -16.84 15.57
N GLN A 172 20.03 -17.81 15.34
CA GLN A 172 20.37 -19.15 14.87
C GLN A 172 19.38 -19.66 13.83
N LEU A 173 19.87 -20.33 12.80
CA LEU A 173 19.08 -21.01 11.78
C LEU A 173 19.52 -22.47 11.77
N GLU A 174 18.56 -23.39 11.86
CA GLU A 174 18.79 -24.84 11.84
C GLU A 174 17.97 -25.47 10.71
N GLY A 175 18.63 -25.96 9.67
CA GLY A 175 18.02 -26.62 8.51
C GLY A 175 17.02 -25.76 7.74
N VAL A 176 17.17 -24.43 7.75
CA VAL A 176 16.13 -23.51 7.28
C VAL A 176 15.96 -23.56 5.76
N THR A 177 14.72 -23.79 5.32
CA THR A 177 14.33 -23.82 3.90
C THR A 177 13.19 -22.85 3.65
N VAL A 178 13.41 -21.92 2.71
CA VAL A 178 12.52 -20.77 2.46
C VAL A 178 12.11 -20.73 1.01
N ALA A 179 10.81 -20.57 0.76
CA ALA A 179 10.26 -20.47 -0.58
C ALA A 179 9.09 -19.48 -0.60
N TRP A 180 9.25 -18.33 -1.28
CA TRP A 180 8.20 -17.31 -1.42
C TRP A 180 6.95 -17.82 -2.14
N ASN A 181 7.16 -18.75 -3.07
CA ASN A 181 6.12 -19.56 -3.70
C ASN A 181 6.47 -21.04 -3.51
N SER A 182 5.47 -21.90 -3.49
CA SER A 182 5.62 -23.34 -3.23
C SER A 182 6.38 -24.12 -4.31
N SER A 183 6.88 -23.47 -5.36
CA SER A 183 7.52 -24.15 -6.50
C SER A 183 9.03 -24.34 -6.39
N ARG A 184 9.77 -23.43 -5.75
CA ARG A 184 11.25 -23.55 -5.65
C ARG A 184 11.81 -22.87 -4.41
N PRO A 185 12.60 -23.59 -3.58
CA PRO A 185 13.27 -22.97 -2.44
C PRO A 185 14.34 -21.97 -2.92
N VAL A 186 14.33 -20.79 -2.30
CA VAL A 186 15.38 -19.77 -2.45
C VAL A 186 16.52 -20.02 -1.46
N LEU A 187 16.21 -20.57 -0.29
CA LEU A 187 17.17 -21.06 0.69
C LEU A 187 16.89 -22.54 0.95
N SER A 188 17.93 -23.37 1.03
CA SER A 188 17.79 -24.82 1.19
C SER A 188 18.70 -25.34 2.29
N GLY A 189 18.13 -25.78 3.41
CA GLY A 189 18.87 -26.40 4.52
C GLY A 189 19.96 -25.50 5.10
N VAL A 190 19.67 -24.24 5.35
CA VAL A 190 20.66 -23.26 5.84
C VAL A 190 20.85 -23.43 7.36
N ASP A 191 22.08 -23.75 7.75
CA ASP A 191 22.53 -23.84 9.15
C ASP A 191 23.50 -22.71 9.47
N LEU A 192 23.07 -21.72 10.29
CA LEU A 192 23.88 -20.55 10.65
C LEU A 192 23.70 -20.17 12.10
N SER A 193 24.77 -19.62 12.69
CA SER A 193 24.75 -19.04 14.03
C SER A 193 25.50 -17.73 14.05
N PHE A 194 24.90 -16.71 14.65
CA PHE A 194 25.46 -15.37 14.79
C PHE A 194 25.73 -15.08 16.27
N PRO A 195 26.99 -15.17 16.72
CA PRO A 195 27.37 -14.93 18.11
C PRO A 195 27.10 -13.47 18.53
N ARG A 196 26.76 -13.30 19.81
CA ARG A 196 26.53 -11.99 20.42
C ARG A 196 27.74 -11.08 20.22
N GLY A 197 27.47 -9.83 19.82
CA GLY A 197 28.51 -8.80 19.65
C GLY A 197 29.36 -8.93 18.38
N SER A 198 29.21 -10.00 17.61
CA SER A 198 29.98 -10.20 16.38
C SER A 198 29.44 -9.37 15.21
N LEU A 199 30.34 -8.93 14.33
CA LEU A 199 30.07 -8.39 13.00
C LEU A 199 30.27 -9.49 11.96
N THR A 200 29.18 -9.99 11.40
CA THR A 200 29.20 -11.03 10.37
C THR A 200 28.79 -10.44 9.02
N ALA A 201 29.65 -10.57 8.00
CA ALA A 201 29.32 -10.20 6.63
C ALA A 201 28.73 -11.40 5.87
N ILE A 202 27.66 -11.16 5.11
CA ILE A 202 27.09 -12.11 4.17
C ILE A 202 27.34 -11.58 2.74
N VAL A 203 28.07 -12.36 1.96
CA VAL A 203 28.44 -12.02 0.59
C VAL A 203 27.97 -13.08 -0.39
N GLY A 204 27.83 -12.72 -1.66
CA GLY A 204 27.46 -13.66 -2.71
C GLY A 204 26.88 -12.99 -3.94
N PRO A 205 26.74 -13.72 -5.07
CA PRO A 205 26.20 -13.19 -6.32
C PRO A 205 24.83 -12.54 -6.17
N VAL A 206 24.46 -11.67 -7.12
CA VAL A 206 23.09 -11.12 -7.19
C VAL A 206 22.10 -12.27 -7.34
N GLY A 207 21.00 -12.24 -6.58
CA GLY A 207 20.00 -13.31 -6.61
C GLY A 207 20.35 -14.57 -5.80
N SER A 208 21.44 -14.58 -5.02
CA SER A 208 21.82 -15.76 -4.22
C SER A 208 20.96 -16.02 -2.97
N GLY A 209 20.02 -15.13 -2.64
CA GLY A 209 19.11 -15.28 -1.50
C GLY A 209 19.47 -14.48 -0.24
N LYS A 210 20.42 -13.54 -0.30
CA LYS A 210 20.91 -12.77 0.89
C LYS A 210 19.79 -11.98 1.60
N SER A 211 19.01 -11.19 0.86
CA SER A 211 17.87 -10.46 1.43
C SER A 211 16.76 -11.41 1.90
N THR A 212 16.59 -12.56 1.24
CA THR A 212 15.67 -13.62 1.69
C THR A 212 16.12 -14.22 3.03
N LEU A 213 17.43 -14.35 3.26
CA LEU A 213 17.98 -14.83 4.54
C LEU A 213 17.67 -13.85 5.68
N LEU A 214 17.84 -12.53 5.45
CA LEU A 214 17.42 -11.52 6.41
C LEU A 214 15.90 -11.55 6.64
N SER A 215 15.12 -11.72 5.56
CA SER A 215 13.66 -11.85 5.65
C SER A 215 13.26 -13.08 6.47
N ALA A 216 13.98 -14.21 6.38
CA ALA A 216 13.72 -15.37 7.22
C ALA A 216 13.99 -15.09 8.71
N ILE A 217 15.06 -14.35 9.03
CA ILE A 217 15.38 -13.96 10.42
C ILE A 217 14.31 -13.01 10.99
N LEU A 218 13.78 -12.09 10.18
CA LEU A 218 12.66 -11.21 10.55
C LEU A 218 11.34 -11.94 10.70
N GLY A 219 11.25 -13.17 10.20
CA GLY A 219 10.00 -13.88 10.03
C GLY A 219 9.19 -13.47 8.81
N ASP A 220 9.75 -12.59 7.96
CA ASP A 220 9.20 -12.04 6.72
C ASP A 220 8.97 -13.04 5.59
N ALA A 221 9.86 -14.01 5.48
CA ALA A 221 9.73 -15.05 4.48
C ALA A 221 9.10 -16.33 5.09
N PRO A 222 8.22 -17.03 4.34
CA PRO A 222 7.64 -18.28 4.81
C PRO A 222 8.71 -19.37 4.93
N CYS A 223 8.86 -19.89 6.14
CA CYS A 223 9.75 -20.99 6.46
C CYS A 223 8.98 -22.31 6.32
N HIS A 224 9.41 -23.18 5.39
CA HIS A 224 8.74 -24.47 5.15
C HIS A 224 9.37 -25.63 5.93
N ALA A 225 10.64 -25.51 6.26
CA ALA A 225 11.37 -26.50 7.05
C ALA A 225 12.51 -25.82 7.83
N GLY A 226 12.88 -26.43 8.95
CA GLY A 226 13.89 -25.90 9.86
C GLY A 226 13.32 -24.99 10.93
N ARG A 227 14.21 -24.39 11.73
CA ARG A 227 13.87 -23.49 12.84
C ARG A 227 14.72 -22.24 12.78
N VAL A 228 14.11 -21.10 13.09
CA VAL A 228 14.79 -19.82 13.25
C VAL A 228 14.69 -19.43 14.71
N ARG A 229 15.81 -19.08 15.34
CA ARG A 229 15.84 -18.48 16.67
C ARG A 229 16.31 -17.05 16.52
N ALA A 230 15.55 -16.08 17.02
CA ALA A 230 15.88 -14.66 16.91
C ALA A 230 15.27 -13.88 18.08
N PRO A 231 15.85 -12.74 18.50
CA PRO A 231 15.27 -11.94 19.56
C PRO A 231 14.02 -11.23 19.06
N ARG A 232 13.08 -10.96 19.97
CA ARG A 232 11.84 -10.25 19.66
C ARG A 232 12.06 -8.82 19.13
N ARG A 233 13.13 -8.14 19.59
CA ARG A 233 13.48 -6.79 19.17
C ARG A 233 14.71 -6.82 18.27
N LEU A 234 14.49 -6.47 17.00
CA LEU A 234 15.49 -6.44 15.94
C LEU A 234 15.46 -5.06 15.27
N ALA A 235 16.62 -4.56 14.84
CA ALA A 235 16.70 -3.40 13.97
C ALA A 235 16.99 -3.87 12.53
N TYR A 236 16.20 -3.41 11.57
CA TYR A 236 16.36 -3.75 10.15
C TYR A 236 16.57 -2.50 9.30
N VAL A 237 17.60 -2.52 8.46
CA VAL A 237 17.88 -1.50 7.45
C VAL A 237 17.70 -2.16 6.07
N PRO A 238 16.64 -1.83 5.32
CA PRO A 238 16.38 -2.43 4.01
C PRO A 238 17.30 -1.89 2.92
N GLN A 239 17.51 -2.70 1.88
CA GLN A 239 18.26 -2.30 0.68
C GLN A 239 17.64 -1.09 -0.02
N GLN A 240 16.31 -0.99 -0.01
CA GLN A 240 15.58 0.20 -0.45
C GLN A 240 15.04 0.94 0.78
N ALA A 241 15.70 2.04 1.13
CA ALA A 241 15.31 2.88 2.26
C ALA A 241 13.86 3.39 2.12
N TRP A 242 13.07 3.18 3.18
CA TRP A 242 11.72 3.71 3.32
C TRP A 242 11.68 4.87 4.30
N ILE A 243 11.09 5.98 3.86
CA ILE A 243 11.05 7.24 4.60
C ILE A 243 9.58 7.65 4.79
N GLN A 244 9.22 7.97 6.03
CA GLN A 244 7.90 8.43 6.42
C GLN A 244 7.71 9.88 5.99
N ASN A 245 6.47 10.24 5.62
CA ASN A 245 6.10 11.62 5.34
C ASN A 245 6.00 12.42 6.66
N ALA A 246 7.16 12.87 7.14
CA ALA A 246 7.38 13.62 8.38
C ALA A 246 8.75 14.33 8.28
N ASN A 247 9.11 15.16 9.26
CA ASN A 247 10.45 15.75 9.29
C ASN A 247 11.57 14.72 9.53
N VAL A 248 12.83 15.12 9.32
CA VAL A 248 14.00 14.22 9.47
C VAL A 248 14.13 13.70 10.90
N GLN A 249 13.92 14.56 11.90
CA GLN A 249 13.98 14.18 13.31
C GLN A 249 12.98 13.06 13.61
N ASP A 250 11.71 13.22 13.25
CA ASP A 250 10.67 12.22 13.49
C ASP A 250 10.94 10.92 12.74
N ASN A 251 11.54 11.00 11.55
CA ASN A 251 11.99 9.82 10.81
C ASN A 251 13.08 9.03 11.54
N VAL A 252 14.00 9.70 12.23
CA VAL A 252 15.08 9.07 12.99
C VAL A 252 14.57 8.57 14.35
N LEU A 253 13.79 9.39 15.07
CA LEU A 253 13.20 9.03 16.37
C LEU A 253 12.21 7.87 16.25
N PHE A 254 11.39 7.86 15.20
CA PHE A 254 10.42 6.80 14.87
C PHE A 254 9.54 6.38 16.06
N GLY A 255 9.05 7.39 16.80
CA GLY A 255 8.20 7.21 17.99
C GLY A 255 8.94 7.09 19.32
N ALA A 256 10.28 7.00 19.32
CA ALA A 256 11.09 7.07 20.53
C ALA A 256 11.19 8.51 21.06
N PRO A 257 11.34 8.71 22.39
CA PRO A 257 11.57 10.04 22.96
C PRO A 257 12.92 10.61 22.53
N LEU A 258 13.01 11.93 22.39
CA LEU A 258 14.24 12.62 22.01
C LEU A 258 15.25 12.69 23.18
N ASP A 259 16.28 11.87 23.12
CA ASP A 259 17.56 12.06 23.79
C ASP A 259 18.51 12.85 22.88
N HIS A 260 18.84 14.09 23.28
CA HIS A 260 19.70 14.99 22.50
C HIS A 260 21.13 14.48 22.30
N ALA A 261 21.71 13.81 23.31
CA ALA A 261 23.09 13.34 23.23
C ALA A 261 23.19 12.15 22.28
N MET A 262 22.29 11.17 22.45
CA MET A 262 22.21 10.01 21.57
C MET A 262 21.84 10.40 20.14
N TYR A 263 20.93 11.36 19.97
CA TYR A 263 20.49 11.83 18.66
C TYR A 263 21.64 12.48 17.89
N LYS A 264 22.38 13.38 18.56
CA LYS A 264 23.54 14.04 17.97
C LYS A 264 24.63 13.05 17.58
N GLU A 265 24.91 12.06 18.43
CA GLU A 265 25.90 11.02 18.11
C GLU A 265 25.44 10.13 16.95
N THR A 266 24.16 9.78 16.91
CA THR A 266 23.57 9.01 15.81
C THR A 266 23.72 9.73 14.47
N LEU A 267 23.42 11.03 14.43
CA LEU A 267 23.58 11.85 13.23
C LEU A 267 25.05 11.96 12.80
N ARG A 268 25.97 12.10 13.75
CA ARG A 268 27.43 12.14 13.50
C ARG A 268 27.93 10.81 12.93
N ALA A 269 27.59 9.69 13.57
CA ALA A 269 28.00 8.36 13.16
C ALA A 269 27.46 7.99 11.77
N CYS A 270 26.23 8.43 11.45
CA CYS A 270 25.62 8.22 10.14
C CYS A 270 26.03 9.25 9.07
N ALA A 271 26.95 10.19 9.36
CA ALA A 271 27.35 11.26 8.44
C ALA A 271 26.19 12.11 7.89
N LEU A 272 25.20 12.43 8.74
CA LEU A 272 24.05 13.28 8.35
C LEU A 272 24.23 14.76 8.68
N SER A 273 25.16 15.12 9.57
CA SER A 273 25.32 16.50 10.05
C SER A 273 25.48 17.51 8.89
N GLU A 274 26.36 17.22 7.92
CA GLU A 274 26.58 18.10 6.78
C GLU A 274 25.40 18.19 5.80
N ASP A 275 24.53 17.18 5.76
CA ASP A 275 23.30 17.24 4.97
C ASP A 275 22.30 18.18 5.64
N LEU A 276 22.16 18.05 6.96
CA LEU A 276 21.24 18.86 7.75
C LEU A 276 21.58 20.34 7.71
N ASP A 277 22.87 20.71 7.73
CA ASP A 277 23.31 22.10 7.60
C ASP A 277 22.89 22.75 6.26
N LYS A 278 22.66 21.92 5.23
CA LYS A 278 22.22 22.38 3.90
C LYS A 278 20.71 22.39 3.76
N PHE A 279 19.97 21.77 4.69
CA PHE A 279 18.52 21.76 4.63
C PHE A 279 17.93 23.07 5.17
N PRO A 280 16.83 23.58 4.59
CA PRO A 280 16.26 24.88 4.96
C PRO A 280 15.95 25.01 6.46
N ASP A 281 15.44 23.94 7.07
CA ASP A 281 15.03 23.91 8.48
C ASP A 281 15.83 22.84 9.28
N GLY A 282 17.04 22.50 8.83
CA GLY A 282 17.87 21.48 9.48
C GLY A 282 17.15 20.14 9.61
N ASP A 283 17.16 19.56 10.81
CA ASP A 283 16.48 18.30 11.14
C ASP A 283 14.95 18.39 11.21
N LYS A 284 14.41 19.61 11.24
CA LYS A 284 12.97 19.89 11.19
C LYS A 284 12.42 20.02 9.76
N THR A 285 13.28 19.87 8.75
CA THR A 285 12.88 19.90 7.34
C THR A 285 11.90 18.77 7.03
N GLU A 286 10.73 19.13 6.49
CA GLU A 286 9.69 18.19 6.09
C GLU A 286 10.13 17.32 4.90
N ILE A 287 9.99 16.01 5.06
CA ILE A 287 10.32 15.04 4.03
C ILE A 287 9.04 14.60 3.33
N GLY A 288 8.87 15.03 2.07
CA GLY A 288 7.71 14.67 1.26
C GLY A 288 7.58 13.17 0.99
N GLU A 289 6.44 12.75 0.42
CA GLU A 289 6.09 11.34 0.20
C GLU A 289 7.25 10.53 -0.42
N ARG A 290 7.61 9.39 0.21
CA ARG A 290 8.74 8.52 -0.17
C ARG A 290 10.10 9.23 -0.24
N GLY A 291 10.25 10.35 0.47
CA GLY A 291 11.47 11.13 0.53
C GLY A 291 11.88 11.77 -0.79
N VAL A 292 10.93 12.28 -1.59
CA VAL A 292 11.24 12.89 -2.90
C VAL A 292 12.32 13.99 -2.85
N ASN A 293 12.46 14.66 -1.70
CA ASN A 293 13.44 15.73 -1.48
C ASN A 293 14.86 15.22 -1.16
N LEU A 294 15.04 13.92 -0.88
CA LEU A 294 16.32 13.33 -0.47
C LEU A 294 17.01 12.58 -1.63
N SER A 295 18.33 12.66 -1.67
CA SER A 295 19.15 11.80 -2.53
C SER A 295 19.09 10.33 -2.06
N GLY A 296 19.48 9.37 -2.91
CA GLY A 296 19.49 7.95 -2.54
C GLY A 296 20.36 7.66 -1.31
N GLY A 297 21.55 8.28 -1.25
CA GLY A 297 22.45 8.17 -0.10
C GLY A 297 21.89 8.81 1.18
N GLN A 298 21.22 9.96 1.07
CA GLN A 298 20.55 10.60 2.21
C GLN A 298 19.42 9.73 2.76
N LYS A 299 18.60 9.13 1.90
CA LYS A 299 17.55 8.18 2.34
C LYS A 299 18.15 7.00 3.09
N GLN A 300 19.22 6.42 2.56
CA GLN A 300 19.92 5.30 3.23
C GLN A 300 20.46 5.71 4.60
N ARG A 301 21.14 6.86 4.70
CA ARG A 301 21.66 7.36 5.98
C ARG A 301 20.57 7.66 7.00
N VAL A 302 19.43 8.23 6.59
CA VAL A 302 18.28 8.44 7.50
C VAL A 302 17.68 7.10 7.95
N SER A 303 17.56 6.11 7.06
CA SER A 303 17.09 4.78 7.42
C SER A 303 18.04 4.05 8.39
N LEU A 304 19.36 4.23 8.21
CA LEU A 304 20.38 3.70 9.11
C LEU A 304 20.34 4.41 10.46
N ALA A 305 20.27 5.74 10.48
CA ALA A 305 20.14 6.54 11.69
C ALA A 305 18.91 6.13 12.51
N ARG A 306 17.78 5.86 11.84
CA ARG A 306 16.59 5.30 12.49
C ARG A 306 16.90 3.99 13.21
N ALA A 307 17.55 3.04 12.53
CA ALA A 307 17.89 1.76 13.12
C ALA A 307 18.85 1.91 14.31
N VAL A 308 19.89 2.75 14.17
CA VAL A 308 20.87 3.02 15.24
C VAL A 308 20.18 3.63 16.47
N TYR A 309 19.29 4.59 16.26
CA TYR A 309 18.59 5.28 17.36
C TYR A 309 17.67 4.36 18.18
N GLN A 310 17.16 3.28 17.59
CA GLN A 310 16.30 2.32 18.30
C GLN A 310 17.06 1.40 19.27
N ASP A 311 18.40 1.41 19.24
CA ASP A 311 19.28 0.66 20.16
C ASP A 311 18.93 -0.83 20.37
N ALA A 312 18.66 -1.55 19.28
CA ALA A 312 18.37 -2.99 19.35
C ALA A 312 19.60 -3.83 19.78
N GLU A 313 19.41 -5.11 20.11
CA GLU A 313 20.53 -6.03 20.38
C GLU A 313 21.13 -6.62 19.10
N VAL A 314 20.30 -6.77 18.06
CA VAL A 314 20.64 -7.37 16.78
C VAL A 314 20.24 -6.44 15.63
N TYR A 315 21.18 -6.21 14.73
CA TYR A 315 21.05 -5.36 13.55
C TYR A 315 21.17 -6.19 12.27
N LEU A 316 20.15 -6.11 11.43
CA LEU A 316 20.11 -6.69 10.09
C LEU A 316 20.28 -5.56 9.07
N LEU A 317 21.41 -5.55 8.35
CA LEU A 317 21.80 -4.48 7.45
C LEU A 317 21.85 -4.99 6.01
N ASP A 318 20.86 -4.64 5.20
CA ASP A 318 20.76 -5.10 3.82
C ASP A 318 21.38 -4.09 2.85
N ASP A 319 22.69 -4.20 2.63
CA ASP A 319 23.48 -3.35 1.72
C ASP A 319 23.30 -1.82 1.93
N PRO A 320 23.42 -1.33 3.19
CA PRO A 320 23.09 0.06 3.54
C PRO A 320 24.02 1.11 2.90
N MET A 321 25.17 0.68 2.39
CA MET A 321 26.23 1.55 1.85
C MET A 321 26.26 1.60 0.32
N SER A 322 25.36 0.90 -0.36
CA SER A 322 25.32 0.80 -1.83
C SER A 322 25.13 2.15 -2.54
N ALA A 323 24.31 3.03 -1.96
CA ALA A 323 24.01 4.36 -2.51
C ALA A 323 24.97 5.47 -2.04
N LEU A 324 25.99 5.13 -1.24
CA LEU A 324 26.96 6.07 -0.68
C LEU A 324 28.25 6.07 -1.49
N ASP A 325 28.85 7.26 -1.66
CA ASP A 325 30.20 7.40 -2.18
C ASP A 325 31.22 6.72 -1.26
N SER A 326 32.45 6.51 -1.74
CA SER A 326 33.47 5.76 -1.03
C SER A 326 33.88 6.40 0.31
N HIS A 327 33.96 7.74 0.37
CA HIS A 327 34.38 8.44 1.58
C HIS A 327 33.29 8.40 2.66
N VAL A 328 32.05 8.76 2.31
CA VAL A 328 30.91 8.68 3.22
C VAL A 328 30.65 7.23 3.64
N GLY A 329 30.75 6.28 2.70
CA GLY A 329 30.59 4.86 2.97
C GLY A 329 31.61 4.34 3.99
N ALA A 330 32.88 4.75 3.86
CA ALA A 330 33.93 4.40 4.82
C ALA A 330 33.67 5.02 6.20
N HIS A 331 33.28 6.30 6.27
CA HIS A 331 32.90 6.95 7.52
C HIS A 331 31.76 6.20 8.22
N VAL A 332 30.67 5.94 7.50
CA VAL A 332 29.51 5.22 8.06
C VAL A 332 29.90 3.82 8.51
N PHE A 333 30.73 3.11 7.76
CA PHE A 333 31.20 1.80 8.19
C PHE A 333 32.01 1.87 9.49
N HIS A 334 33.00 2.75 9.57
CA HIS A 334 33.90 2.83 10.72
C HIS A 334 33.24 3.46 11.95
N GLU A 335 32.57 4.61 11.81
CA GLU A 335 32.00 5.35 12.93
C GLU A 335 30.65 4.77 13.38
N CYS A 336 29.83 4.23 12.47
CA CYS A 336 28.52 3.66 12.82
C CYS A 336 28.58 2.14 13.00
N VAL A 337 28.91 1.38 11.95
CA VAL A 337 28.83 -0.10 12.00
C VAL A 337 29.88 -0.70 12.95
N CYS A 338 31.11 -0.21 12.88
CA CYS A 338 32.21 -0.67 13.74
C CYS A 338 32.36 0.15 15.02
N GLY A 339 31.84 1.37 15.06
CA GLY A 339 31.91 2.30 16.21
C GLY A 339 30.66 2.25 17.07
N ALA A 340 29.63 3.03 16.72
CA ALA A 340 28.39 3.14 17.49
C ALA A 340 27.72 1.78 17.79
N LEU A 341 27.87 0.80 16.89
CA LEU A 341 27.31 -0.55 17.05
C LEU A 341 28.33 -1.61 17.53
N ALA A 342 29.53 -1.23 17.98
CA ALA A 342 30.66 -2.13 18.29
C ALA A 342 30.32 -3.31 19.24
N GLY A 343 29.38 -3.14 20.16
CA GLY A 343 28.96 -4.16 21.12
C GLY A 343 27.70 -4.96 20.73
N LYS A 344 27.08 -4.64 19.59
CA LYS A 344 25.83 -5.25 19.14
C LYS A 344 26.09 -6.37 18.15
N THR A 345 25.15 -7.30 18.03
CA THR A 345 25.23 -8.34 16.99
C THR A 345 24.83 -7.73 15.65
N ARG A 346 25.69 -7.82 14.65
CA ARG A 346 25.50 -7.13 13.37
C ARG A 346 25.62 -8.13 12.23
N ILE A 347 24.56 -8.25 11.44
CA ILE A 347 24.50 -9.09 10.25
C ILE A 347 24.46 -8.15 9.03
N LEU A 348 25.58 -8.04 8.34
CA LEU A 348 25.76 -7.12 7.22
C LEU A 348 25.76 -7.88 5.89
N VAL A 349 24.72 -7.69 5.09
CA VAL A 349 24.74 -8.07 3.67
C VAL A 349 25.45 -6.95 2.92
N THR A 350 26.47 -7.29 2.13
CA THR A 350 27.21 -6.29 1.33
C THR A 350 27.74 -6.89 0.04
N HIS A 351 27.80 -6.05 -0.99
CA HIS A 351 28.52 -6.34 -2.24
C HIS A 351 29.93 -5.72 -2.27
N LYS A 352 30.26 -4.84 -1.31
CA LYS A 352 31.57 -4.19 -1.21
C LYS A 352 32.57 -5.10 -0.50
N THR A 353 33.58 -5.56 -1.24
CA THR A 353 34.66 -6.42 -0.73
C THR A 353 35.61 -5.70 0.21
N ASP A 354 35.73 -4.37 0.07
CA ASP A 354 36.69 -3.55 0.82
C ASP A 354 36.39 -3.51 2.33
N LEU A 355 35.17 -3.87 2.72
CA LEU A 355 34.71 -3.89 4.12
C LEU A 355 35.03 -5.22 4.83
N LEU A 356 35.29 -6.28 4.06
CA LEU A 356 35.47 -7.64 4.57
C LEU A 356 36.69 -7.83 5.49
N PRO A 357 37.82 -7.11 5.35
CA PRO A 357 38.93 -7.24 6.28
C PRO A 357 38.62 -6.80 7.72
N SER A 358 37.53 -6.04 7.92
CA SER A 358 37.17 -5.47 9.24
C SER A 358 36.00 -6.20 9.92
N VAL A 359 35.55 -7.34 9.38
CA VAL A 359 34.47 -8.14 9.98
C VAL A 359 35.02 -9.37 10.69
N ASP A 360 34.31 -9.85 11.70
CA ASP A 360 34.75 -11.02 12.50
C ASP A 360 34.53 -12.33 11.74
N ARG A 361 33.47 -12.40 10.94
CA ARG A 361 33.08 -13.61 10.19
C ARG A 361 32.56 -13.23 8.80
N ILE A 362 32.90 -14.04 7.81
CA ILE A 362 32.39 -13.92 6.44
C ILE A 362 31.64 -15.21 6.08
N ILE A 363 30.40 -15.07 5.63
CA ILE A 363 29.56 -16.15 5.13
C ILE A 363 29.35 -15.90 3.64
N VAL A 364 29.64 -16.91 2.81
CA VAL A 364 29.39 -16.83 1.37
C VAL A 364 28.13 -17.63 1.05
N LEU A 365 27.11 -16.94 0.52
CA LEU A 365 25.85 -17.54 0.10
C LEU A 365 25.81 -17.67 -1.42
N ARG A 366 25.63 -18.89 -1.92
CA ARG A 366 25.55 -19.19 -3.35
C ARG A 366 24.42 -20.19 -3.62
N ASP A 367 23.60 -19.87 -4.61
CA ASP A 367 22.51 -20.73 -5.07
C ASP A 367 21.57 -21.23 -3.94
N GLY A 368 21.37 -20.39 -2.91
CA GLY A 368 20.51 -20.71 -1.76
C GLY A 368 21.13 -21.58 -0.68
N ALA A 369 22.43 -21.87 -0.75
CA ALA A 369 23.19 -22.63 0.24
C ALA A 369 24.46 -21.89 0.68
N ILE A 370 24.98 -22.28 1.85
CA ILE A 370 26.25 -21.77 2.38
C ILE A 370 27.40 -22.54 1.72
N LEU A 371 28.47 -21.84 1.35
CA LEU A 371 29.70 -22.43 0.79
C LEU A 371 30.74 -22.78 1.85
#